data_AF-A0A8I3X7P1-F1
#
_entry.id   AF-A0A8I3X7P1-F1
#
_cell.length_a   1.000
_cell.length_b   1.000
_cell.length_c   1.000
_cell.angle_alpha   90.00
_cell.angle_beta   90.00
_cell.angle_gamma   90.00
#
_symmetry.space_group_name_H-M   'P 1'
#
loop_
_entity.id
_entity.type
_entity.pdbx_description
1 polymer ?
#
loop_
_entity_poly.entity_id
_entity_poly.type
_entity_poly.pdbx_seq_one_letter_code
_entity_poly.pdbx_strand_id
1 'polypeptide(L)'
;MTTASPSQVRQNYHQDSEAAINHQINLELYASYVYLSMSYYFDRDDVALKNFAKYFLHQSHEEREHAEKLMKLQNQRGGRIFLQDIKKPDHDDWEILL
;
A
#
# COMPACT_ATOMS: atom_id res chain seq x y z
N MET A 1 30.88 7.44 1.08
CA MET A 1 29.80 6.57 0.58
C MET A 1 29.69 6.81 -0.91
N THR A 2 29.98 5.81 -1.74
CA THR A 2 29.95 5.90 -3.21
C THR A 2 28.51 6.07 -3.69
N THR A 3 28.17 7.25 -4.19
CA THR A 3 26.91 7.45 -4.93
C THR A 3 26.98 6.62 -6.19
N ALA A 4 26.18 5.55 -6.27
CA ALA A 4 26.06 4.75 -7.48
C ALA A 4 25.60 5.66 -8.64
N SER A 5 26.16 5.44 -9.82
CA SER A 5 25.75 6.17 -11.03
C SER A 5 24.24 6.02 -11.27
N PRO A 6 23.54 7.07 -11.74
CA PRO A 6 22.11 7.00 -12.00
C PRO A 6 21.78 5.94 -13.07
N SER A 7 20.58 5.37 -13.00
CA SER A 7 20.09 4.40 -13.98
C SER A 7 20.12 4.98 -15.39
N GLN A 8 20.51 4.18 -16.39
CA GLN A 8 20.57 4.59 -17.80
C GLN A 8 19.23 5.10 -18.37
N VAL A 9 18.10 4.67 -17.80
CA VAL A 9 16.75 5.05 -18.23
C VAL A 9 16.21 6.28 -17.49
N ARG A 10 16.98 6.84 -16.55
CA ARG A 10 16.52 7.95 -15.72
C ARG A 10 16.61 9.26 -16.48
N GLN A 11 15.47 9.84 -16.81
CA GLN A 11 15.37 11.15 -17.46
C GLN A 11 14.25 11.99 -16.82
N ASN A 12 14.58 13.23 -16.45
CA ASN A 12 13.66 14.20 -15.82
C ASN A 12 12.86 13.58 -14.65
N TYR A 13 13.54 12.86 -13.76
CA TYR A 13 12.93 12.22 -12.59
C TYR A 13 13.72 12.64 -11.35
N HIS A 14 13.21 13.64 -10.64
CA HIS A 14 13.88 14.22 -9.49
C HIS A 14 13.97 13.23 -8.33
N GLN A 15 14.97 13.38 -7.46
CA GLN A 15 15.16 12.48 -6.31
C GLN A 15 13.99 12.57 -5.33
N ASP A 16 13.40 13.77 -5.17
CA ASP A 16 12.22 13.95 -4.32
C ASP A 16 11.00 13.19 -4.85
N SER A 17 10.82 13.13 -6.18
CA SER A 17 9.74 12.34 -6.78
C SER A 17 9.95 10.84 -6.54
N GLU A 18 11.19 10.36 -6.65
CA GLU A 18 11.53 8.98 -6.33
C GLU A 18 11.25 8.62 -4.87
N ALA A 19 11.62 9.51 -3.95
CA ALA A 19 11.36 9.35 -2.52
C ALA A 19 9.85 9.37 -2.22
N ALA A 20 9.11 10.30 -2.83
CA ALA A 20 7.66 10.40 -2.69
C ALA A 20 6.93 9.16 -3.23
N ILE A 21 7.38 8.59 -4.35
CA ILE A 21 6.81 7.33 -4.87
C ILE A 21 7.09 6.16 -3.92
N ASN A 22 8.29 6.06 -3.33
CA ASN A 22 8.56 5.04 -2.30
C ASN A 22 7.66 5.23 -1.07
N HIS A 23 7.43 6.47 -0.65
CA HIS A 23 6.51 6.77 0.45
C HIS A 23 5.08 6.36 0.11
N GLN A 24 4.59 6.71 -1.09
CA GLN A 24 3.24 6.36 -1.53
C GLN A 24 3.06 4.84 -1.65
N ILE A 25 4.04 4.11 -2.18
CA ILE A 25 4.02 2.63 -2.22
C ILE A 25 3.75 2.07 -0.81
N ASN A 26 4.42 2.59 0.22
CA ASN A 26 4.20 2.12 1.59
C ASN A 26 2.82 2.51 2.13
N LEU A 27 2.29 3.67 1.75
CA LEU A 27 0.93 4.10 2.11
C LEU A 27 -0.14 3.21 1.49
N GLU A 28 -0.03 2.85 0.21
CA GLU A 28 -0.99 1.93 -0.45
C GLU A 28 -0.94 0.52 0.18
N LEU A 29 0.26 0.04 0.52
CA LEU A 29 0.41 -1.23 1.24
C LEU A 29 -0.18 -1.18 2.65
N TYR A 30 -0.04 -0.05 3.35
CA TYR A 30 -0.69 0.17 4.64
C TYR A 30 -2.22 0.20 4.51
N ALA A 31 -2.76 0.93 3.53
CA ALA A 31 -4.19 0.97 3.26
C ALA A 31 -4.74 -0.44 2.92
N SER A 32 -4.02 -1.20 2.09
CA SER A 32 -4.34 -2.60 1.81
C SER A 32 -4.41 -3.44 3.09
N TYR A 33 -3.47 -3.26 4.03
CA TYR A 33 -3.44 -4.00 5.28
C TYR A 33 -4.56 -3.58 6.25
N VAL A 34 -4.91 -2.29 6.27
CA VAL A 34 -6.06 -1.76 7.01
C VAL A 34 -7.37 -2.36 6.50
N TYR A 35 -7.61 -2.36 5.18
CA TYR A 35 -8.81 -2.95 4.60
C TYR A 35 -8.87 -4.46 4.81
N LEU A 36 -7.72 -5.14 4.84
CA LEU A 36 -7.67 -6.55 5.18
C LEU A 36 -8.14 -6.79 6.62
N SER A 37 -7.66 -5.99 7.58
CA SER A 37 -8.11 -6.04 8.98
C SER A 37 -9.63 -5.83 9.10
N MET A 38 -10.16 -4.80 8.43
CA MET A 38 -11.60 -4.54 8.38
C MET A 38 -12.39 -5.73 7.82
N SER A 39 -11.92 -6.30 6.70
CA SER A 39 -12.59 -7.44 6.05
C SER A 39 -12.79 -8.61 7.02
N TYR A 40 -11.73 -9.00 7.73
CA TYR A 40 -11.78 -10.11 8.68
C TYR A 40 -12.52 -9.77 9.97
N TYR A 41 -12.59 -8.48 10.35
CA TYR A 41 -13.48 -8.05 11.43
C TYR A 41 -14.96 -8.31 11.08
N PHE A 42 -15.39 -7.93 9.87
CA PHE A 42 -16.77 -8.16 9.43
C PHE A 42 -17.11 -9.63 9.13
N ASP A 43 -16.10 -10.50 8.99
CA ASP A 43 -16.25 -11.94 8.79
C ASP A 43 -16.38 -12.74 10.10
N ARG A 44 -16.11 -12.12 11.26
CA ARG A 44 -16.29 -12.77 12.58
C ARG A 44 -17.73 -13.25 12.78
N ASP A 45 -17.91 -14.30 13.57
CA ASP A 45 -19.22 -14.89 13.85
C ASP A 45 -20.15 -13.97 14.65
N ASP A 46 -19.59 -13.05 15.45
CA ASP A 46 -20.32 -12.08 16.25
C ASP A 46 -20.69 -10.78 15.52
N VAL A 47 -20.08 -10.51 14.34
CA VAL A 47 -20.45 -9.39 13.45
C VAL A 47 -21.23 -9.88 12.24
N ALA A 48 -20.75 -10.93 11.57
CA ALA A 48 -21.39 -11.70 10.49
C ALA A 48 -21.90 -10.88 9.28
N LEU A 49 -21.29 -9.74 8.97
CA LEU A 49 -21.67 -8.86 7.85
C LEU A 49 -20.90 -9.23 6.57
N LYS A 50 -21.23 -10.38 5.97
CA LYS A 50 -20.52 -10.96 4.81
C LYS A 50 -20.32 -10.03 3.61
N ASN A 51 -21.26 -9.12 3.34
CA ASN A 51 -21.12 -8.17 2.22
C ASN A 51 -20.09 -7.08 2.52
N PHE A 52 -19.98 -6.63 3.78
CA PHE A 52 -18.93 -5.71 4.21
C PHE A 52 -17.57 -6.40 4.17
N ALA A 53 -17.49 -7.65 4.66
CA ALA A 53 -16.26 -8.45 4.57
C ALA A 53 -15.76 -8.55 3.11
N LYS A 54 -16.64 -8.89 2.17
CA LYS A 54 -16.32 -8.95 0.73
C LYS A 54 -15.91 -7.60 0.15
N TYR A 55 -16.60 -6.52 0.51
CA TYR A 55 -16.30 -5.18 0.04
C TYR A 55 -14.89 -4.77 0.46
N PHE A 56 -14.55 -4.89 1.74
CA PHE A 56 -13.22 -4.52 2.24
C PHE A 56 -12.12 -5.45 1.75
N LEU A 57 -12.41 -6.74 1.52
CA LEU A 57 -11.45 -7.63 0.87
C LEU A 57 -11.12 -7.17 -0.55
N HIS A 58 -12.14 -6.75 -1.30
CA HIS A 58 -11.95 -6.20 -2.64
C HIS A 58 -11.11 -4.92 -2.62
N GLN A 59 -11.42 -3.98 -1.72
CA GLN A 59 -10.62 -2.75 -1.54
C GLN A 59 -9.18 -3.05 -1.14
N SER A 60 -8.95 -4.02 -0.25
CA SER A 60 -7.60 -4.46 0.12
C SER A 60 -6.78 -4.93 -1.10
N HIS A 61 -7.41 -5.67 -2.01
CA HIS A 61 -6.75 -6.10 -3.25
C HIS A 61 -6.51 -4.92 -4.21
N GLU A 62 -7.46 -4.00 -4.36
CA GLU A 62 -7.29 -2.81 -5.22
C GLU A 62 -6.12 -1.93 -4.77
N GLU A 63 -5.99 -1.66 -3.46
CA GLU A 63 -4.86 -0.87 -2.96
C GLU A 63 -3.52 -1.58 -3.12
N ARG A 64 -3.49 -2.90 -3.01
CA ARG A 64 -2.29 -3.67 -3.32
C ARG A 64 -1.92 -3.56 -4.81
N GLU A 65 -2.90 -3.59 -5.71
CA GLU A 65 -2.64 -3.33 -7.13
C GLU A 65 -2.15 -1.90 -7.37
N HIS A 66 -2.63 -0.90 -6.63
CA HIS A 66 -2.12 0.47 -6.69
C HIS A 66 -0.64 0.53 -6.29
N ALA A 67 -0.26 -0.13 -5.19
CA ALA A 67 1.14 -0.23 -4.77
C ALA A 67 2.02 -0.86 -5.87
N GLU A 68 1.57 -1.97 -6.47
CA GLU A 68 2.29 -2.67 -7.53
C GLU A 68 2.45 -1.80 -8.81
N LYS A 69 1.42 -1.01 -9.16
CA LYS A 69 1.49 -0.04 -10.27
C LYS A 69 2.53 1.04 -10.01
N LEU A 70 2.62 1.56 -8.78
CA LEU A 70 3.63 2.54 -8.39
C LEU A 70 5.05 1.96 -8.39
N MET A 71 5.22 0.70 -7.93
CA MET A 71 6.50 -0.01 -8.03
C MET A 71 6.94 -0.15 -9.50
N LYS A 72 6.01 -0.50 -10.39
CA LYS A 72 6.28 -0.56 -11.83
C LYS A 72 6.69 0.80 -12.40
N LEU A 73 5.97 1.86 -12.03
CA LEU A 73 6.32 3.24 -12.42
C LEU A 73 7.72 3.63 -11.94
N GLN A 74 8.05 3.36 -10.67
CA GLN A 74 9.36 3.65 -10.09
C GLN A 74 10.49 3.03 -10.92
N ASN A 75 10.35 1.75 -11.28
CA ASN A 75 11.33 1.05 -12.10
C ASN A 75 11.39 1.59 -13.53
N GLN A 76 10.23 1.92 -14.14
CA GLN A 76 10.17 2.51 -15.48
C GLN A 76 10.89 3.85 -15.57
N ARG A 77 10.85 4.67 -14.50
CA ARG A 77 11.54 5.97 -14.44
C ARG A 77 13.00 5.86 -14.01
N GLY A 78 13.51 4.66 -13.79
CA GLY A 78 14.89 4.41 -13.37
C GLY A 78 15.17 4.73 -11.90
N GLY A 79 14.12 4.82 -11.08
CA GLY A 79 14.22 4.89 -9.62
C GLY A 79 14.59 3.52 -9.01
N ARG A 80 14.71 3.50 -7.69
CA ARG A 80 14.91 2.30 -6.87
C ARG A 80 13.80 2.21 -5.83
N ILE A 81 13.26 1.01 -5.70
CA ILE A 81 12.24 0.71 -4.71
C ILE A 81 12.94 0.41 -3.38
N PHE A 82 12.52 1.09 -2.32
CA PHE A 82 12.98 0.86 -0.96
C PHE A 82 11.79 0.57 -0.05
N LEU A 83 11.41 -0.71 0.04
CA LEU A 83 10.31 -1.14 0.90
C LEU A 83 10.63 -0.89 2.37
N GLN A 84 9.61 -0.52 3.14
CA GLN A 84 9.67 -0.29 4.58
C GLN A 84 8.69 -1.23 5.29
N ASP A 85 8.71 -1.18 6.62
CA ASP A 85 7.70 -1.86 7.43
C ASP A 85 6.30 -1.35 7.08
N ILE A 86 5.40 -2.28 6.75
CA ILE A 86 3.98 -2.00 6.75
C ILE A 86 3.54 -2.04 8.21
N LYS A 87 3.21 -0.88 8.78
CA LYS A 87 2.73 -0.79 10.15
C LYS A 87 1.40 -1.54 10.28
N LYS A 88 1.18 -2.16 11.44
CA LYS A 88 -0.14 -2.71 11.76
C LYS A 88 -1.17 -1.56 11.77
N PRO A 89 -2.44 -1.83 11.45
CA PRO A 89 -3.51 -0.86 11.66
C PRO A 89 -3.56 -0.37 13.12
N ASP A 90 -3.97 0.88 13.32
CA ASP A 90 -4.07 1.46 14.66
C ASP A 90 -5.21 0.85 15.50
N HIS A 91 -6.20 0.26 14.82
CA HIS A 91 -7.36 -0.38 15.42
C HIS A 91 -7.54 -1.79 14.89
N ASP A 92 -7.78 -2.73 15.82
CA ASP A 92 -8.13 -4.12 15.51
C ASP A 92 -9.64 -4.37 15.70
N ASP A 93 -10.32 -3.45 16.38
CA ASP A 93 -11.77 -3.42 16.54
C ASP A 93 -12.33 -2.25 15.72
N TRP A 94 -13.17 -2.59 14.74
CA TRP A 94 -13.78 -1.63 13.82
C TRP A 94 -15.23 -1.38 14.22
N GLU A 95 -15.44 -1.13 15.52
CA GLU A 95 -16.74 -0.82 16.08
C GLU A 95 -17.49 0.16 15.18
N ILE A 96 -18.69 -0.24 14.78
CA ILE A 96 -19.57 0.63 14.03
C ILE A 96 -20.24 1.50 15.09
N LEU A 97 -19.84 2.77 15.20
CA LEU A 97 -20.66 3.79 15.85
C LEU A 97 -21.92 3.98 14.99
N LEU A 98 -22.90 3.10 15.17
CA LEU A 98 -24.29 3.33 14.78
C LEU A 98 -25.03 3.98 15.95
#